data_AF-A0A0A2A2S6-F1
#
_entry.id   AF-A0A0A2A2S6-F1
#
_cell.length_a   1.000
_cell.length_b   1.000
_cell.length_c   1.000
_cell.angle_alpha   90.00
_cell.angle_beta   90.00
_cell.angle_gamma   90.00
#
_symmetry.space_group_name_H-M   'P 1'
#
loop_
_entity.id
_entity.type
_entity.pdbx_description
1 polymer ?
#
loop_
_entity_poly.entity_id
_entity_poly.type
_entity_poly.pdbx_seq_one_letter_code
_entity_poly.pdbx_strand_id
1 'polypeptide(L)'
;MGINFFSKKILKLLSFSLFLSFAFFEINTKNQQIKAEKNLIAATEEDLFLYRQMGASYLCIASKAEVDFKKGLGIASATFANVIVGKHGGAIKELGKEKLDEKRLYNAGTFQIVGSALNICPENIPKNIKNDYEKRLKQLTKKTKK
;
A
#
# COMPACT_ATOMS: atom_id res chain seq x y z
N MET A 1 28.63 -65.64 3.98
CA MET A 1 28.41 -64.21 3.69
C MET A 1 28.18 -64.04 2.20
N GLY A 2 26.94 -63.83 1.77
CA GLY A 2 26.59 -63.67 0.36
C GLY A 2 25.24 -62.99 0.25
N ILE A 3 25.21 -61.67 0.36
CA ILE A 3 23.98 -60.90 0.18
C ILE A 3 23.67 -60.91 -1.31
N ASN A 4 22.60 -61.63 -1.65
CA ASN A 4 22.11 -61.93 -3.00
C ASN A 4 22.15 -60.72 -3.95
N PHE A 5 22.87 -60.88 -5.05
CA PHE A 5 23.05 -59.94 -6.16
C PHE A 5 21.71 -59.41 -6.74
N PHE A 6 20.63 -60.18 -6.61
CA PHE A 6 19.28 -59.83 -7.05
C PHE A 6 18.62 -58.70 -6.24
N SER A 7 18.99 -58.52 -4.97
CA SER A 7 18.39 -57.51 -4.08
C SER A 7 18.76 -56.07 -4.51
N LYS A 8 20.02 -55.84 -4.94
CA LYS A 8 20.48 -54.52 -5.37
C LYS A 8 19.85 -54.05 -6.70
N LYS A 9 19.49 -54.98 -7.58
CA LYS A 9 18.89 -54.67 -8.90
C LYS A 9 17.40 -54.31 -8.77
N ILE A 10 16.69 -55.01 -7.89
CA ILE A 10 15.28 -54.71 -7.56
C ILE A 10 15.17 -53.37 -6.79
N LEU A 11 16.10 -53.10 -5.86
CA LEU A 11 16.14 -51.82 -5.15
C LEU A 11 16.38 -50.63 -6.09
N LYS A 12 17.24 -50.78 -7.11
CA LYS A 12 17.43 -49.76 -8.17
C LYS A 12 16.20 -49.57 -9.05
N LEU A 13 15.43 -50.63 -9.30
CA LEU A 13 14.22 -50.55 -10.12
C LEU A 13 13.09 -49.83 -9.37
N LEU A 14 12.95 -50.10 -8.06
CA LEU A 14 12.00 -49.41 -7.19
C LEU A 14 12.37 -47.93 -7.00
N SER A 15 13.66 -47.59 -6.88
CA SER A 15 14.07 -46.19 -6.80
C SER A 15 13.73 -45.42 -8.08
N PHE A 16 13.94 -46.03 -9.26
CA PHE A 16 13.66 -45.37 -10.54
C PHE A 16 12.16 -45.11 -10.77
N SER A 17 11.30 -46.03 -10.31
CA SER A 17 9.84 -45.85 -10.38
C SER A 17 9.34 -44.72 -9.45
N LEU A 18 9.97 -44.51 -8.30
CA LEU A 18 9.56 -43.49 -7.34
C LEU A 18 9.94 -42.07 -7.78
N PHE A 19 11.08 -41.91 -8.48
CA PHE A 19 11.50 -40.63 -9.06
C PHE A 19 10.64 -40.21 -10.25
N LEU A 20 10.14 -41.16 -11.05
CA LEU A 20 9.30 -40.86 -12.20
C LEU A 20 7.92 -40.31 -11.79
N SER A 21 7.35 -40.80 -10.68
CA SER A 21 6.07 -40.29 -10.14
C SER A 21 6.16 -38.84 -9.63
N PHE A 22 7.33 -38.40 -9.16
CA PHE A 22 7.54 -37.01 -8.73
C PHE A 22 7.67 -36.02 -9.90
N ALA A 23 8.11 -36.49 -11.08
CA ALA A 23 8.21 -35.64 -12.27
C ALA A 23 6.84 -35.33 -12.92
N PHE A 24 5.81 -36.14 -12.65
CA PHE A 24 4.44 -35.89 -13.15
C PHE A 24 3.55 -35.11 -12.17
N PHE A 25 4.02 -34.85 -10.95
CA PHE A 25 3.45 -33.81 -10.08
C PHE A 25 4.00 -32.44 -10.49
N GLU A 26 3.96 -32.12 -11.79
CA GLU A 26 3.90 -30.73 -12.19
C GLU A 26 2.59 -30.19 -11.66
N ILE A 27 2.74 -29.42 -10.59
CA ILE A 27 1.67 -28.72 -9.91
C ILE A 27 1.01 -27.84 -10.98
N ASN A 28 -0.09 -28.33 -11.55
CA ASN A 28 -1.05 -27.54 -12.33
C ASN A 28 -1.77 -26.58 -11.37
N THR A 29 -1.03 -25.79 -10.59
CA THR A 29 -1.53 -24.54 -10.07
C THR A 29 -1.72 -23.66 -11.29
N LYS A 30 -2.89 -23.83 -11.93
CA LYS A 30 -3.58 -22.69 -12.50
C LYS A 30 -3.55 -21.67 -11.37
N ASN A 31 -2.65 -20.72 -11.52
CA ASN A 31 -2.47 -19.58 -10.65
C ASN A 31 -3.78 -18.82 -10.77
N GLN A 32 -4.80 -19.25 -10.02
CA GLN A 32 -5.94 -18.43 -9.72
C GLN A 32 -5.34 -17.31 -8.91
N GLN A 33 -4.82 -16.31 -9.61
CA GLN A 33 -4.59 -15.01 -9.01
C GLN A 33 -5.90 -14.72 -8.29
N ILE A 34 -5.83 -14.69 -6.96
CA ILE A 34 -6.93 -14.24 -6.13
C ILE A 34 -7.15 -12.80 -6.57
N LYS A 35 -8.02 -12.61 -7.56
CA LYS A 35 -8.46 -11.28 -7.97
C LYS A 35 -9.31 -10.81 -6.82
N ALA A 36 -8.81 -9.83 -6.09
CA ALA A 36 -9.59 -9.09 -5.11
C ALA A 36 -10.96 -8.77 -5.72
N GLU A 37 -12.01 -8.99 -4.93
CA GLU A 37 -13.38 -8.81 -5.35
C GLU A 37 -13.57 -7.41 -5.98
N LYS A 38 -14.03 -7.37 -7.24
CA LYS A 38 -14.09 -6.13 -8.04
C LYS A 38 -15.19 -5.15 -7.61
N ASN A 39 -16.00 -5.50 -6.60
CA ASN A 39 -17.01 -4.63 -6.03
C ASN A 39 -16.34 -3.63 -5.07
N LEU A 40 -15.46 -2.79 -5.62
CA LEU A 40 -14.74 -1.78 -4.85
C LEU A 40 -15.75 -0.72 -4.41
N ILE A 41 -16.00 -0.67 -3.11
CA ILE A 41 -16.85 0.35 -2.47
C ILE A 41 -16.05 1.66 -2.46
N ALA A 42 -16.69 2.78 -2.81
CA ALA A 42 -16.06 4.08 -2.75
C ALA A 42 -15.61 4.40 -1.30
N ALA A 43 -14.44 5.01 -1.15
CA ALA A 43 -13.93 5.43 0.16
C ALA A 43 -14.90 6.42 0.81
N THR A 44 -15.23 6.21 2.08
CA THR A 44 -16.04 7.16 2.86
C THR A 44 -15.17 8.22 3.52
N GLU A 45 -15.76 9.28 4.06
CA GLU A 45 -15.03 10.23 4.91
C GLU A 45 -14.31 9.57 6.09
N GLU A 46 -14.88 8.51 6.69
CA GLU A 46 -14.22 7.78 7.78
C GLU A 46 -12.97 7.03 7.29
N ASP A 47 -13.03 6.41 6.11
CA ASP A 47 -11.85 5.80 5.47
C ASP A 47 -10.78 6.87 5.20
N LEU A 48 -11.17 7.99 4.57
CA LEU A 48 -10.27 9.10 4.25
C LEU A 48 -9.63 9.70 5.50
N PHE A 49 -10.43 9.91 6.56
CA PHE A 49 -9.97 10.36 7.85
C PHE A 49 -8.95 9.39 8.43
N LEU A 50 -9.26 8.09 8.45
CA LEU A 50 -8.34 7.08 8.96
C LEU A 50 -7.01 7.12 8.20
N TYR A 51 -7.04 7.11 6.87
CA TYR A 51 -5.84 7.04 6.05
C TYR A 51 -4.97 8.30 6.20
N ARG A 52 -5.55 9.51 6.25
CA ARG A 52 -4.75 10.72 6.47
C ARG A 52 -4.14 10.78 7.88
N GLN A 53 -4.85 10.27 8.90
CA GLN A 53 -4.31 10.22 10.27
C GLN A 53 -3.21 9.18 10.40
N MET A 54 -3.34 8.03 9.75
CA MET A 54 -2.26 7.04 9.65
C MET A 54 -1.02 7.65 8.98
N GLY A 55 -1.21 8.34 7.85
CA GLY A 55 -0.12 9.02 7.15
C GLY A 55 0.56 10.10 8.01
N ALA A 56 -0.23 10.89 8.75
CA ALA A 56 0.30 11.91 9.66
C ALA A 56 1.06 11.30 10.84
N SER A 57 0.51 10.26 11.47
CA SER A 57 1.17 9.53 12.55
C SER A 57 2.50 8.94 12.10
N TYR A 58 2.51 8.26 10.95
CA TYR A 58 3.73 7.75 10.33
C TYR A 58 4.76 8.86 10.09
N LEU A 59 4.34 9.98 9.47
CA LEU A 59 5.23 11.10 9.20
C LEU A 59 5.85 11.67 10.48
N CYS A 60 5.06 11.82 11.55
CA CYS A 60 5.53 12.28 12.85
C CYS A 60 6.58 11.34 13.43
N ILE A 61 6.33 10.03 13.42
CA ILE A 61 7.25 9.02 13.95
C ILE A 61 8.53 8.98 13.10
N ALA A 62 8.40 8.97 11.77
CA ALA A 62 9.54 8.94 10.85
C ALA A 62 10.42 10.18 11.01
N SER A 63 9.82 11.36 11.19
CA SER A 63 10.57 12.61 11.41
C SER A 63 11.34 12.58 12.73
N LYS A 64 10.75 12.01 13.80
CA LYS A 64 11.45 11.80 15.08
C LYS A 64 12.55 10.76 14.99
N ALA A 65 12.40 9.76 14.13
CA ALA A 65 13.41 8.75 13.85
C ALA A 65 14.45 9.22 12.81
N GLU A 66 14.55 10.53 12.55
CA GLU A 66 15.52 11.17 11.66
C GLU A 66 15.47 10.69 10.19
N VAL A 67 14.33 10.14 9.77
CA VAL A 67 14.06 9.91 8.35
C VAL A 67 13.88 11.28 7.68
N ASP A 68 14.53 11.49 6.52
CA ASP A 68 14.33 12.70 5.73
C ASP A 68 12.85 13.03 5.57
N PHE A 69 12.48 14.26 5.94
CA PHE A 69 11.08 14.67 6.01
C PHE A 69 10.36 14.51 4.67
N LYS A 70 11.02 14.87 3.56
CA LYS A 70 10.41 14.78 2.22
C LYS A 70 10.21 13.32 1.83
N LYS A 71 11.17 12.45 2.14
CA LYS A 71 11.05 11.00 1.94
C LYS A 71 9.89 10.42 2.76
N GLY A 72 9.82 10.74 4.06
CA GLY A 72 8.73 10.32 4.93
C GLY A 72 7.36 10.78 4.42
N LEU A 73 7.26 12.05 4.02
CA LEU A 73 6.03 12.60 3.45
C LEU A 73 5.66 11.94 2.13
N GLY A 74 6.63 11.63 1.28
CA GLY A 74 6.41 10.91 0.03
C GLY A 74 5.88 9.50 0.24
N ILE A 75 6.45 8.75 1.19
CA ILE A 75 5.98 7.41 1.55
C ILE A 75 4.55 7.48 2.09
N ALA A 76 4.27 8.41 3.01
CA ALA A 76 2.93 8.59 3.58
C ALA A 76 1.90 8.92 2.50
N SER A 77 2.23 9.84 1.59
CA SER A 77 1.35 10.29 0.50
C SER A 77 1.10 9.19 -0.53
N ALA A 78 2.13 8.44 -0.91
CA ALA A 78 2.00 7.29 -1.80
C ALA A 78 1.13 6.19 -1.17
N THR A 79 1.33 5.92 0.13
CA THR A 79 0.51 4.94 0.86
C THR A 79 -0.96 5.34 0.89
N PHE A 80 -1.24 6.62 1.16
CA PHE A 80 -2.60 7.15 1.09
C PHE A 80 -3.23 6.97 -0.29
N ALA A 81 -2.52 7.29 -1.37
CA ALA A 81 -3.02 7.10 -2.73
C ALA A 81 -3.25 5.61 -3.04
N ASN A 82 -2.29 4.76 -2.72
CA ASN A 82 -2.33 3.33 -3.01
C ASN A 82 -3.44 2.61 -2.27
N VAL A 83 -3.75 2.96 -1.02
CA VAL A 83 -4.86 2.33 -0.31
C VAL A 83 -6.20 2.70 -0.95
N ILE A 84 -6.36 3.94 -1.42
CA ILE A 84 -7.58 4.39 -2.11
C ILE A 84 -7.71 3.74 -3.49
N VAL A 85 -6.62 3.65 -4.26
CA VAL A 85 -6.62 2.96 -5.55
C VAL A 85 -6.86 1.46 -5.37
N GLY A 86 -6.15 0.83 -4.43
CA GLY A 86 -6.18 -0.63 -4.23
C GLY A 86 -7.47 -1.15 -3.61
N LYS A 87 -7.99 -0.48 -2.58
CA LYS A 87 -9.21 -0.91 -1.84
C LYS A 87 -10.49 -0.30 -2.41
N HIS A 88 -10.42 0.91 -2.95
CA HIS A 88 -11.61 1.68 -3.37
C HIS A 88 -11.62 1.99 -4.87
N GLY A 89 -10.64 1.52 -5.64
CA GLY A 89 -10.59 1.71 -7.09
C GLY A 89 -10.47 3.17 -7.52
N GLY A 90 -9.94 4.03 -6.64
CA GLY A 90 -9.85 5.47 -6.84
C GLY A 90 -11.17 6.23 -6.64
N ALA A 91 -12.24 5.55 -6.21
CA ALA A 91 -13.54 6.16 -5.97
C ALA A 91 -13.65 6.71 -4.53
N ILE A 92 -14.20 7.92 -4.41
CA ILE A 92 -14.51 8.60 -3.15
C ILE A 92 -16.00 8.94 -3.16
N LYS A 93 -16.71 8.63 -2.07
CA LYS A 93 -18.18 8.71 -2.00
C LYS A 93 -18.70 10.11 -2.32
N GLU A 94 -18.01 11.13 -1.82
CA GLU A 94 -18.35 12.55 -1.96
C GLU A 94 -18.17 13.07 -3.40
N LEU A 95 -17.38 12.37 -4.22
CA LEU A 95 -17.16 12.67 -5.64
C LEU A 95 -18.11 11.90 -6.57
N GLY A 96 -19.00 11.07 -6.01
CA GLY A 96 -19.98 10.31 -6.76
C GLY A 96 -19.33 9.33 -7.74
N LYS A 97 -19.49 9.60 -9.04
CA LYS A 97 -18.97 8.74 -10.12
C LYS A 97 -17.55 9.09 -10.54
N GLU A 98 -17.02 10.25 -10.14
CA GLU A 98 -15.66 10.64 -10.49
C GLU A 98 -14.65 9.79 -9.70
N LYS A 99 -13.68 9.22 -10.42
CA LYS A 99 -12.55 8.53 -9.84
C LYS A 99 -11.32 9.42 -9.95
N LEU A 100 -10.55 9.48 -8.87
CA LEU A 100 -9.28 10.17 -8.87
C LEU A 100 -8.16 9.22 -9.29
N ASP A 101 -7.28 9.71 -10.16
CA ASP A 101 -6.03 9.02 -10.45
C ASP A 101 -5.07 9.10 -9.25
N GLU A 102 -4.07 8.22 -9.24
CA GLU A 102 -3.08 8.12 -8.17
C GLU A 102 -2.34 9.44 -7.93
N LYS A 103 -2.04 10.21 -8.98
CA LYS A 103 -1.32 11.48 -8.87
C LYS A 103 -2.17 12.55 -8.18
N ARG A 104 -3.46 12.64 -8.49
CA ARG A 104 -4.42 13.53 -7.83
C ARG A 104 -4.59 13.12 -6.37
N LEU A 105 -4.71 11.82 -6.09
CA LEU A 105 -4.80 11.28 -4.73
C LEU A 105 -3.53 11.54 -3.93
N TYR A 106 -2.36 11.35 -4.52
CA TYR A 106 -1.07 11.64 -3.89
C TYR A 106 -0.98 13.09 -3.46
N ASN A 107 -1.28 14.03 -4.37
CA ASN A 107 -1.23 15.46 -4.09
C ASN A 107 -2.25 15.90 -3.02
N ALA A 108 -3.47 15.36 -3.09
CA ALA A 108 -4.49 15.61 -2.08
C ALA A 108 -4.06 15.06 -0.71
N GLY A 109 -3.56 13.81 -0.69
CA GLY A 109 -3.04 13.13 0.48
C GLY A 109 -1.89 13.90 1.11
N THR A 110 -0.91 14.37 0.33
CA THR A 110 0.20 15.20 0.82
C THR A 110 -0.30 16.41 1.59
N PHE A 111 -1.26 17.15 1.04
CA PHE A 111 -1.80 18.34 1.70
C PHE A 111 -2.55 17.99 2.98
N GLN A 112 -3.39 16.95 2.95
CA GLN A 112 -4.17 16.51 4.12
C GLN A 112 -3.28 15.97 5.24
N ILE A 113 -2.28 15.14 4.90
CA ILE A 113 -1.33 14.57 5.85
C ILE A 113 -0.53 15.67 6.54
N VAL A 114 -0.01 16.66 5.80
CA VAL A 114 0.69 17.80 6.40
C VAL A 114 -0.24 18.59 7.33
N GLY A 115 -1.48 18.85 6.92
CA GLY A 115 -2.47 19.52 7.77
C GLY A 115 -2.75 18.76 9.07
N SER A 116 -2.93 17.44 9.00
CA SER A 116 -3.09 16.59 10.18
C SER A 116 -1.83 16.56 11.06
N ALA A 117 -0.64 16.44 10.45
CA ALA A 117 0.62 16.36 11.18
C ALA A 117 0.95 17.67 11.92
N LEU A 118 0.56 18.82 11.38
CA LEU A 118 0.67 20.12 12.07
C LEU A 118 -0.15 20.18 13.36
N ASN A 119 -1.23 19.40 13.49
CA ASN A 119 -2.02 19.31 14.72
C ASN A 119 -1.46 18.27 15.71
N ILE A 120 -0.81 17.22 15.21
CA ILE A 120 -0.34 16.08 16.02
C ILE A 120 1.08 16.32 16.55
N CYS A 121 1.97 16.84 15.71
CA CYS A 121 3.41 16.95 16.00
C CYS A 121 4.03 18.21 15.38
N PRO A 122 3.49 19.42 15.67
CA PRO A 122 3.89 20.67 15.01
C PRO A 122 5.40 20.96 15.06
N GLU A 123 6.08 20.51 16.11
CA GLU A 123 7.51 20.70 16.34
C GLU A 123 8.40 19.92 15.36
N ASN A 124 7.91 18.81 14.81
CA ASN A 124 8.67 17.98 13.86
C ASN A 124 8.43 18.39 12.40
N ILE A 125 7.54 19.37 12.15
CA ILE A 125 7.24 19.84 10.80
C ILE A 125 8.15 21.03 10.45
N PRO A 126 8.93 20.96 9.35
CA PRO A 126 9.78 22.06 8.93
C PRO A 126 8.99 23.37 8.71
N LYS A 127 9.54 24.49 9.18
CA LYS A 127 8.90 25.82 9.12
C LYS A 127 8.49 26.21 7.70
N ASN A 128 9.31 25.89 6.70
CA ASN A 128 8.99 26.16 5.29
C ASN A 128 7.73 25.41 4.83
N ILE A 129 7.58 24.14 5.22
CA ILE A 129 6.40 23.32 4.88
C ILE A 129 5.16 23.87 5.57
N LYS A 130 5.26 24.27 6.84
CA LYS A 130 4.17 24.92 7.57
C LYS A 130 3.71 26.20 6.86
N ASN A 131 4.65 27.07 6.49
CA ASN A 131 4.34 28.33 5.80
C ASN A 131 3.68 28.09 4.44
N ASP A 132 4.18 27.11 3.68
CA ASP A 132 3.61 26.73 2.39
C ASP A 132 2.18 26.18 2.52
N TYR A 133 1.93 25.36 3.55
CA TYR A 133 0.61 24.86 3.88
C TYR A 133 -0.36 26.01 4.22
N GLU A 134 0.02 26.91 5.12
CA GLU A 134 -0.81 28.05 5.52
C GLU A 134 -1.11 28.98 4.33
N LYS A 135 -0.14 29.22 3.45
CA LYS A 135 -0.33 30.02 2.24
C LYS A 135 -1.36 29.37 1.31
N ARG A 136 -1.26 28.06 1.08
CA ARG A 136 -2.21 27.30 0.26
C ARG A 136 -3.60 27.29 0.89
N LEU A 137 -3.70 27.09 2.20
CA LEU A 137 -4.97 27.10 2.93
C LEU A 137 -5.69 28.46 2.82
N LYS A 138 -4.95 29.57 2.94
CA LYS A 138 -5.48 30.93 2.73
C LYS A 138 -5.98 31.14 1.30
N GLN A 139 -5.31 30.57 0.30
CA GLN A 139 -5.77 30.65 -1.10
C GLN A 139 -7.04 29.85 -1.34
N LEU A 140 -7.14 28.64 -0.77
CA LEU A 140 -8.32 27.79 -0.89
C LEU A 140 -9.53 28.45 -0.24
N THR A 141 -9.41 28.93 0.99
CA THR A 141 -10.51 29.61 1.71
C THR A 141 -10.99 30.89 1.02
N LYS A 142 -10.11 31.64 0.34
CA LYS A 142 -10.50 32.79 -0.50
C LYS A 142 -11.29 32.37 -1.74
N LYS A 143 -10.96 31.23 -2.35
CA LYS A 143 -11.67 30.71 -3.52
C LYS A 143 -13.07 30.19 -3.17
N THR A 144 -13.26 29.59 -2.00
CA THR A 144 -14.59 29.08 -1.58
C THR A 144 -15.55 30.17 -1.11
N LYS A 145 -15.05 31.35 -0.73
CA LYS A 145 -15.87 32.51 -0.36
C LYS A 145 -16.32 33.37 -1.55
N LYS A 146 -15.88 33.03 -2.75
CA LYS A 146 -16.19 33.73 -4.00
C LYS A 146 -17.13 32.85 -4.82
#